data_AF-A0A948UDJ1-F1
#
_entry.id   AF-A0A948UDJ1-F1
#
_cell.length_a   1.000
_cell.length_b   1.000
_cell.length_c   1.000
_cell.angle_alpha   90.00
_cell.angle_beta   90.00
_cell.angle_gamma   90.00
#
_symmetry.space_group_name_H-M   'P 1'
#
loop_
_entity.id
_entity.type
_entity.pdbx_description
1 polymer ?
#
loop_
_entity_poly.entity_id
_entity_poly.type
_entity_poly.pdbx_seq_one_letter_code
_entity_poly.pdbx_strand_id
1 'polypeptide(L)'
;MNKKKKNIDFDPIKVGKAEFGWYKSHHFGDYDGVIRQMTLVYQMLFGLKPKIAREIMLLKIAAAKEHDLAEKEGISKNESDKHWKKGEELMIEHFKMLKKALSEAE
;
A
#
# COMPACT_ATOMS: atom_id res chain seq x y z
N MET A 1 27.46 -17.57 -4.44
CA MET A 1 26.04 -17.99 -4.53
C MET A 1 25.35 -17.14 -5.60
N ASN A 2 24.95 -17.75 -6.72
CA ASN A 2 24.21 -17.07 -7.78
C ASN A 2 22.77 -16.80 -7.33
N LYS A 3 22.45 -15.52 -7.10
CA LYS A 3 21.09 -15.06 -6.79
C LYS A 3 20.20 -15.27 -8.01
N LYS A 4 19.19 -16.15 -7.92
CA LYS A 4 18.17 -16.29 -8.97
C LYS A 4 17.34 -14.99 -9.00
N LYS A 5 17.51 -14.18 -10.05
CA LYS A 5 16.60 -13.04 -10.29
C LYS A 5 15.18 -13.57 -10.46
N LYS A 6 14.24 -13.08 -9.65
CA LYS A 6 12.81 -13.32 -9.86
C LYS A 6 12.42 -12.77 -11.23
N ASN A 7 11.79 -13.61 -12.07
CA ASN A 7 11.04 -13.12 -13.22
C ASN A 7 9.74 -12.52 -12.69
N ILE A 8 9.76 -11.22 -12.46
CA ILE A 8 8.56 -10.43 -12.21
C ILE A 8 7.80 -10.39 -13.55
N ASP A 9 6.55 -10.87 -13.56
CA ASP A 9 5.65 -10.75 -14.71
C ASP A 9 5.17 -9.30 -14.84
N PHE A 10 6.09 -8.41 -15.18
CA PHE A 10 5.84 -6.99 -15.33
C PHE A 10 5.19 -6.74 -16.70
N ASP A 11 3.87 -6.63 -16.69
CA ASP A 11 3.07 -6.16 -17.82
C ASP A 11 2.65 -4.70 -17.57
N PRO A 12 3.25 -3.71 -18.27
CA PRO A 12 2.97 -2.31 -18.04
C PRO A 12 1.51 -1.94 -18.31
N ILE A 13 0.81 -2.66 -19.19
CA ILE A 13 -0.61 -2.41 -19.48
C ILE A 13 -1.46 -2.84 -18.28
N LYS A 14 -1.19 -4.02 -17.70
CA LYS A 14 -1.92 -4.49 -16.51
C LYS A 14 -1.63 -3.61 -15.29
N VAL A 15 -0.36 -3.24 -15.07
CA VAL A 15 0.02 -2.33 -13.99
C VAL A 15 -0.68 -0.99 -14.15
N GLY A 16 -0.62 -0.37 -15.34
CA GLY A 16 -1.28 0.92 -15.59
C GLY A 16 -2.80 0.88 -15.39
N LYS A 17 -3.47 -0.20 -15.79
CA LYS A 17 -4.91 -0.39 -15.54
C LYS A 17 -5.23 -0.54 -14.06
N ALA A 18 -4.42 -1.27 -13.30
CA ALA A 18 -4.61 -1.41 -11.86
C ALA A 18 -4.32 -0.08 -11.13
N GLU A 19 -3.28 0.63 -11.55
CA GLU A 19 -2.93 1.96 -11.02
C GLU A 19 -4.08 2.96 -11.21
N PHE A 20 -4.57 3.09 -12.44
CA PHE A 20 -5.71 3.95 -12.72
C PHE A 20 -7.01 3.44 -12.05
N GLY A 21 -7.14 2.12 -11.90
CA GLY A 21 -8.27 1.49 -11.22
C GLY A 21 -8.36 1.86 -9.75
N TRP A 22 -7.24 1.98 -9.04
CA TRP A 22 -7.28 2.41 -7.64
C TRP A 22 -7.63 3.90 -7.53
N TYR A 23 -7.17 4.78 -8.44
CA TYR A 23 -7.61 6.19 -8.47
C TYR A 23 -9.13 6.29 -8.59
N LYS A 24 -9.72 5.55 -9.53
CA LYS A 24 -11.16 5.50 -9.73
C LYS A 24 -11.88 5.00 -8.47
N SER A 25 -11.37 3.95 -7.85
CA SER A 25 -11.99 3.37 -6.64
C SER A 25 -11.93 4.33 -5.46
N HIS A 26 -10.79 5.01 -5.27
CA HIS A 26 -10.61 6.03 -4.23
C HIS A 26 -11.57 7.21 -4.45
N HIS A 27 -11.67 7.71 -5.67
CA HIS A 27 -12.59 8.80 -6.03
C HIS A 27 -14.06 8.47 -5.70
N PHE A 28 -14.49 7.23 -5.91
CA PHE A 28 -15.87 6.80 -5.62
C PHE A 28 -16.08 6.23 -4.20
N GLY A 29 -15.07 6.26 -3.32
CA GLY A 29 -15.16 5.68 -1.97
C GLY A 29 -15.29 4.15 -1.94
N ASP A 30 -14.94 3.45 -3.02
CA ASP A 30 -14.90 1.97 -3.08
C ASP A 30 -13.62 1.45 -2.42
N TYR A 31 -13.67 1.29 -1.09
CA TYR A 31 -12.52 0.83 -0.30
C TYR A 31 -12.04 -0.56 -0.70
N ASP A 32 -12.94 -1.49 -1.01
CA ASP A 32 -12.58 -2.84 -1.47
C ASP A 32 -11.92 -2.79 -2.85
N GLY A 33 -12.38 -1.87 -3.70
CA GLY A 33 -11.75 -1.48 -4.96
C GLY A 33 -10.32 -1.01 -4.79
N VAL A 34 -10.09 -0.04 -3.90
CA VAL A 34 -8.75 0.48 -3.60
C VAL A 34 -7.82 -0.65 -3.16
N ILE A 35 -8.25 -1.44 -2.17
CA ILE A 35 -7.50 -2.58 -1.65
C ILE A 35 -7.13 -3.53 -2.79
N ARG A 36 -8.12 -3.97 -3.58
CA ARG A 36 -7.94 -4.96 -4.64
C ARG A 36 -6.94 -4.46 -5.68
N GLN A 37 -7.12 -3.24 -6.16
CA GLN A 37 -6.28 -2.66 -7.21
C GLN A 37 -4.85 -2.42 -6.74
N MET A 38 -4.67 -1.84 -5.55
CA MET A 38 -3.32 -1.64 -4.98
C MET A 38 -2.61 -2.97 -4.67
N THR A 39 -3.36 -3.99 -4.24
CA THR A 39 -2.82 -5.36 -4.06
C THR A 39 -2.33 -5.92 -5.40
N LEU A 40 -3.06 -5.72 -6.50
CA LEU A 40 -2.63 -6.15 -7.83
C LEU A 40 -1.35 -5.42 -8.27
N VAL A 41 -1.26 -4.11 -8.04
CA VAL A 41 -0.06 -3.32 -8.31
C VAL A 41 1.15 -3.92 -7.60
N TYR A 42 1.06 -4.22 -6.30
CA TYR A 42 2.18 -4.78 -5.53
C TYR A 42 2.53 -6.22 -5.96
N GLN A 43 1.54 -7.03 -6.35
CA GLN A 43 1.81 -8.35 -6.93
C GLN A 43 2.63 -8.23 -8.23
N MET A 44 2.24 -7.32 -9.12
CA MET A 44 2.89 -7.15 -10.42
C MET A 44 4.24 -6.43 -10.35
N LEU A 45 4.42 -5.45 -9.46
CA LEU A 45 5.68 -4.71 -9.33
C LEU A 45 6.75 -5.47 -8.56
N PHE A 46 6.35 -6.30 -7.59
CA PHE A 46 7.27 -6.91 -6.64
C PHE A 46 7.20 -8.45 -6.63
N GLY A 47 6.33 -9.06 -7.43
CA GLY A 47 6.16 -10.51 -7.48
C GLY A 47 5.72 -11.10 -6.14
N LEU A 48 4.91 -10.37 -5.38
CA LEU A 48 4.43 -10.80 -4.06
C LEU A 48 3.24 -11.75 -4.19
N LYS A 49 3.07 -12.64 -3.21
CA LYS A 49 1.86 -13.47 -3.09
C LYS A 49 0.65 -12.56 -2.77
N PRO A 50 -0.55 -12.85 -3.30
CA PRO A 50 -1.74 -12.02 -3.10
C PRO A 50 -2.02 -11.69 -1.62
N LYS A 51 -1.92 -12.68 -0.72
CA LYS A 51 -2.14 -12.50 0.71
C LYS A 51 -1.16 -11.50 1.33
N ILE A 52 0.13 -11.63 1.03
CA ILE A 52 1.18 -10.75 1.57
C ILE A 52 1.05 -9.33 1.00
N ALA A 53 0.82 -9.22 -0.30
CA ALA A 53 0.55 -7.92 -0.93
C ALA A 53 -0.65 -7.23 -0.29
N ARG A 54 -1.71 -7.99 0.03
CA ARG A 54 -2.92 -7.46 0.66
C ARG A 54 -2.65 -6.94 2.06
N GLU A 55 -1.92 -7.69 2.88
CA GLU A 55 -1.57 -7.29 4.25
C GLU A 55 -0.71 -6.01 4.25
N ILE A 56 0.29 -5.95 3.37
CA ILE A 56 1.12 -4.75 3.15
C ILE A 56 0.26 -3.55 2.74
N MET A 57 -0.77 -3.76 1.90
CA MET A 57 -1.63 -2.67 1.43
C MET A 57 -2.64 -2.18 2.46
N LEU A 58 -3.10 -3.05 3.36
CA LEU A 58 -3.93 -2.63 4.48
C LEU A 58 -3.19 -1.62 5.38
N LEU A 59 -1.89 -1.80 5.61
CA LEU A 59 -1.09 -0.85 6.39
C LEU A 59 -1.00 0.53 5.72
N LYS A 60 -0.76 0.57 4.41
CA LYS A 60 -0.70 1.83 3.65
C LYS A 60 -2.05 2.55 3.62
N ILE A 61 -3.14 1.81 3.46
CA ILE A 61 -4.50 2.37 3.48
C ILE A 61 -4.85 2.88 4.88
N ALA A 62 -4.47 2.16 5.93
CA ALA A 62 -4.63 2.64 7.30
C ALA A 62 -3.83 3.94 7.53
N ALA A 63 -2.59 4.03 7.05
CA ALA A 63 -1.80 5.26 7.13
C ALA A 63 -2.46 6.43 6.39
N ALA A 64 -3.04 6.19 5.21
CA ALA A 64 -3.79 7.21 4.48
C ALA A 64 -5.03 7.69 5.25
N LYS A 65 -5.74 6.80 5.95
CA LYS A 65 -6.85 7.21 6.82
C LYS A 65 -6.38 8.09 7.97
N GLU A 66 -5.23 7.78 8.58
CA GLU A 66 -4.66 8.65 9.63
C GLU A 66 -4.24 10.01 9.05
N HIS A 67 -3.69 10.06 7.84
CA HIS A 67 -3.43 11.32 7.12
C HIS A 67 -4.72 12.15 6.96
N ASP A 68 -5.79 11.55 6.44
CA ASP A 68 -7.08 12.23 6.26
C ASP A 68 -7.66 12.74 7.60
N LEU A 69 -7.50 11.96 8.67
CA LEU A 69 -7.89 12.37 10.02
C LEU A 69 -7.03 13.52 10.55
N ALA A 70 -5.74 13.55 10.24
CA ALA A 70 -4.81 14.59 10.64
C ALA A 70 -5.06 15.94 9.92
N GLU A 71 -5.67 15.90 8.73
CA GLU A 71 -6.04 17.08 7.94
C GLU A 71 -7.49 17.55 8.17
N LYS A 72 -8.27 16.79 8.96
CA LYS A 72 -9.68 17.09 9.19
C LYS A 72 -9.86 18.47 9.82
N GLU A 73 -10.73 19.28 9.23
CA GLU A 73 -11.08 20.58 9.79
C GLU A 73 -11.67 20.47 11.20
N GLY A 74 -11.27 21.39 12.09
CA GLY A 74 -11.80 21.50 13.45
C GLY A 74 -11.15 20.59 14.49
N ILE A 75 -10.14 19.79 14.13
CA ILE A 75 -9.34 19.04 15.11
C ILE A 75 -8.29 19.94 15.78
N SER A 76 -7.90 19.60 17.00
CA SER A 76 -6.80 20.32 17.69
C SER A 76 -5.44 19.94 17.13
N LYS A 77 -4.44 20.82 17.27
CA LYS A 77 -3.05 20.50 16.88
C LYS A 77 -2.55 19.20 17.53
N ASN A 78 -2.79 19.02 18.83
CA ASN A 78 -2.36 17.82 19.55
C ASN A 78 -3.04 16.53 19.02
N GLU A 79 -4.25 16.64 18.49
CA GLU A 79 -4.97 15.51 17.88
C GLU A 79 -4.44 15.24 16.47
N SER A 80 -4.24 16.29 15.66
CA SER A 80 -3.57 16.20 14.36
C SER A 80 -2.20 15.53 14.49
N ASP A 81 -1.37 15.96 15.45
CA ASP A 81 -0.03 15.40 15.71
C ASP A 81 -0.07 13.90 16.08
N LYS A 82 -1.11 13.44 16.78
CA LYS A 82 -1.29 12.01 17.08
C LYS A 82 -1.58 11.20 15.82
N HIS A 83 -2.44 11.71 14.94
CA HIS A 83 -2.76 11.07 13.67
C HIS A 83 -1.55 11.07 12.72
N TRP A 84 -0.80 12.17 12.63
CA TRP A 84 0.46 12.22 11.88
C TRP A 84 1.45 11.16 12.35
N LYS A 85 1.69 11.09 13.67
CA LYS A 85 2.57 10.08 14.25
C LYS A 85 2.07 8.66 13.96
N LYS A 86 0.77 8.42 14.06
CA LYS A 86 0.20 7.09 13.81
C LYS A 86 0.33 6.69 12.35
N GLY A 87 0.07 7.60 11.42
CA GLY A 87 0.27 7.41 9.99
C GLY A 87 1.73 7.08 9.66
N GLU A 88 2.69 7.78 10.27
CA GLU A 88 4.11 7.51 10.13
C GLU A 88 4.47 6.09 10.61
N GLU A 89 4.04 5.70 11.81
CA GLU A 89 4.26 4.35 12.36
C GLU A 89 3.73 3.25 11.43
N LEU A 90 2.53 3.45 10.86
CA LEU A 90 1.92 2.52 9.92
C LEU A 90 2.70 2.44 8.59
N MET A 91 3.21 3.56 8.09
CA MET A 91 4.07 3.57 6.88
C MET A 91 5.42 2.91 7.12
N ILE A 92 6.02 3.10 8.30
CA ILE A 92 7.24 2.40 8.69
C ILE A 92 6.99 0.89 8.70
N GLU A 93 5.88 0.44 9.30
CA GLU A 93 5.53 -0.98 9.35
C GLU A 93 5.24 -1.55 7.96
N HIS A 94 4.54 -0.78 7.10
CA HIS A 94 4.34 -1.11 5.69
C HIS A 94 5.66 -1.43 4.98
N PHE A 95 6.67 -0.56 5.12
CA PHE A 95 7.96 -0.76 4.47
C PHE A 95 8.81 -1.85 5.12
N LYS A 96 8.72 -2.06 6.45
CA LYS A 96 9.35 -3.21 7.12
C LYS A 96 8.81 -4.53 6.57
N MET A 97 7.49 -4.63 6.46
CA MET A 97 6.82 -5.82 5.92
C MET A 97 7.15 -6.03 4.44
N LEU A 98 7.15 -4.96 3.63
CA LEU A 98 7.57 -5.03 2.23
C LEU A 98 9.02 -5.51 2.10
N LYS A 99 9.95 -4.93 2.86
CA LYS A 99 11.36 -5.35 2.86
C LYS A 99 11.50 -6.83 3.22
N LYS A 100 10.82 -7.28 4.29
CA LYS A 100 10.82 -8.69 4.71
C LYS A 100 10.28 -9.60 3.61
N ALA A 101 9.14 -9.24 3.01
CA ALA A 101 8.52 -10.01 1.94
C ALA A 101 9.41 -10.08 0.68
N LEU A 102 10.16 -9.01 0.38
CA LEU A 102 11.13 -8.99 -0.72
C LEU A 102 12.36 -9.85 -0.42
N SER A 103 12.83 -9.90 0.84
CA SER A 103 13.97 -10.76 1.22
C SER A 103 13.61 -12.25 1.33
N GLU A 104 12.39 -12.59 1.76
CA GLU A 104 11.92 -13.99 1.84
C GLU A 104 11.45 -14.53 0.48
N ALA A 105 11.35 -13.64 -0.50
CA ALA A 105 11.07 -13.95 -1.89
C ALA A 105 12.32 -14.36 -2.69
N GLU A 106 13.52 -14.21 -2.12
CA GLU A 106 14.83 -14.61 -2.68
C GLU A 106 15.16 -16.08 -2.42
#